data_AF-A0A840Q644-F1
#
_entry.id   AF-A0A840Q644-F1
#
_cell.length_a   1.000
_cell.length_b   1.000
_cell.length_c   1.000
_cell.angle_alpha   90.00
_cell.angle_beta   90.00
_cell.angle_gamma   90.00
#
_symmetry.space_group_name_H-M   'P 1'
#
loop_
_entity.id
_entity.type
_entity.pdbx_description
1 polymer ?
#
loop_
_entity_poly.entity_id
_entity_poly.type
_entity_poly.pdbx_seq_one_letter_code
_entity_poly.pdbx_strand_id
1 'polypeptide(L)'
;MSDTTSTPLHARTGWFKSSFSSPSQSCVEVRFDGDLVSVRDSKYRRDPANDLAQEPIITVTADQWGALLDEITGRATPGTNGVLSIEHSPDGTVVLRAIEDRTALIYTEVEWQKYLAGVRAGEFDHPGRDSMMVCSR
;
A
#
# COMPACT_ATOMS: atom_id res chain seq x y z
N MET A 1 20.83 15.63 31.32
CA MET A 1 21.34 14.72 30.28
C MET A 1 20.14 13.91 29.83
N SER A 2 19.44 14.41 28.82
CA SER A 2 18.21 13.79 28.34
C SER A 2 18.57 12.75 27.29
N ASP A 3 18.28 11.51 27.61
CA ASP A 3 18.47 10.36 26.73
C ASP A 3 17.42 10.41 25.63
N THR A 4 17.83 10.72 24.40
CA THR A 4 16.97 10.61 23.23
C THR A 4 16.84 9.12 22.90
N THR A 5 15.83 8.48 23.49
CA THR A 5 15.41 7.15 23.05
C THR A 5 14.79 7.28 21.67
N SER A 6 15.59 7.04 20.63
CA SER A 6 15.06 6.71 19.30
C SER A 6 14.30 5.39 19.43
N THR A 7 12.99 5.46 19.60
CA THR A 7 12.10 4.32 19.44
C THR A 7 12.37 3.70 18.06
N PRO A 8 12.83 2.44 17.95
CA PRO A 8 12.93 1.81 16.65
C PRO A 8 11.51 1.78 16.08
N LEU A 9 11.33 2.34 14.88
CA LEU A 9 10.10 2.19 14.11
C LEU A 9 9.76 0.70 14.13
N HIS A 10 8.73 0.34 14.87
CA HIS A 10 8.30 -1.04 14.99
C HIS A 10 8.04 -1.51 13.56
N ALA A 11 8.95 -2.33 13.01
CA ALA A 11 8.79 -2.89 11.69
C ALA A 11 7.43 -3.57 11.72
N ARG A 12 6.42 -3.00 11.04
CA ARG A 12 5.04 -3.49 11.07
C ARG A 12 5.09 -4.91 10.50
N THR A 13 5.11 -5.91 11.38
CA THR A 13 5.15 -7.30 10.98
C THR A 13 3.73 -7.73 10.62
N GLY A 14 3.55 -8.27 9.42
CA GLY A 14 2.24 -8.75 8.96
C GLY A 14 1.39 -7.68 8.27
N TRP A 15 0.13 -8.03 8.03
CA TRP A 15 -0.81 -7.20 7.30
C TRP A 15 -1.37 -6.09 8.19
N PHE A 16 -1.40 -4.86 7.67
CA PHE A 16 -1.93 -3.70 8.36
C PHE A 16 -2.76 -2.84 7.40
N LYS A 17 -3.59 -1.97 8.00
CA LYS A 17 -4.44 -1.01 7.29
C LYS A 17 -4.06 0.41 7.66
N SER A 18 -4.66 1.36 6.95
CA SER A 18 -4.71 2.77 7.33
C SER A 18 -5.35 2.92 8.71
N SER A 19 -4.83 3.79 9.58
CA SER A 19 -5.44 4.12 10.87
C SER A 19 -6.80 4.84 10.73
N PHE A 20 -7.08 5.37 9.54
CA PHE A 20 -8.35 6.03 9.20
C PHE A 20 -9.48 5.05 8.85
N SER A 21 -9.15 3.77 8.71
CA SER A 21 -10.08 2.67 8.44
C SER A 21 -10.68 2.11 9.73
N SER A 22 -11.99 1.78 9.72
CA SER A 22 -12.55 1.01 10.84
C SER A 22 -12.23 -0.49 10.70
N PRO A 23 -12.15 -1.25 11.81
CA PRO A 23 -11.86 -2.69 11.78
C PRO A 23 -12.88 -3.51 10.97
N SER A 24 -14.11 -3.00 10.88
CA SER A 24 -15.24 -3.63 10.19
C SER A 24 -15.35 -3.28 8.71
N GLN A 25 -14.59 -2.32 8.20
CA GLN A 25 -14.67 -1.89 6.80
C GLN A 25 -13.70 -2.69 5.92
N SER A 26 -14.14 -2.93 4.69
CA SER A 26 -13.29 -3.34 3.57
C SER A 26 -12.20 -2.32 3.35
N CYS A 27 -10.95 -2.74 3.33
CA CYS A 27 -9.83 -1.83 3.13
C CYS A 27 -8.69 -2.51 2.40
N VAL A 28 -7.88 -1.67 1.75
CA VAL A 28 -6.52 -1.95 1.34
C VAL A 28 -5.73 -2.42 2.56
N GLU A 29 -5.18 -3.63 2.47
CA GLU A 29 -4.18 -4.13 3.42
C GLU A 29 -2.81 -4.15 2.77
N VAL A 30 -1.82 -3.72 3.54
CA VAL A 30 -0.41 -3.67 3.11
C VAL A 30 0.41 -4.50 4.09
N ARG A 31 1.44 -5.16 3.58
CA ARG A 31 2.45 -5.86 4.38
C ARG A 31 3.82 -5.54 3.83
N PHE A 32 4.76 -5.27 4.73
CA PHE A 32 6.18 -5.16 4.41
C PHE A 32 6.87 -6.49 4.70
N ASP A 33 7.68 -6.96 3.76
CA ASP A 33 8.41 -8.22 3.83
C ASP A 33 9.80 -8.05 3.18
N GLY A 34 10.78 -7.65 3.99
CA GLY A 34 12.12 -7.32 3.48
C GLY A 34 12.10 -6.08 2.60
N ASP A 35 12.47 -6.23 1.33
CA ASP A 35 12.41 -5.20 0.29
C ASP A 35 11.12 -5.26 -0.54
N LEU A 36 10.18 -6.13 -0.17
CA LEU A 36 8.90 -6.29 -0.85
C LEU A 36 7.75 -5.67 -0.07
N VAL A 37 6.79 -5.16 -0.82
CA VAL A 37 5.50 -4.68 -0.32
C VAL A 37 4.40 -5.46 -1.00
N SER A 38 3.57 -6.13 -0.19
CA SER A 38 2.39 -6.83 -0.67
C SER A 38 1.13 -6.03 -0.36
N VAL A 39 0.18 -6.01 -1.29
CA VAL A 39 -1.12 -5.35 -1.17
C VAL A 39 -2.23 -6.35 -1.47
N ARG A 40 -3.29 -6.33 -0.68
CA ARG A 40 -4.49 -7.16 -0.90
C ARG A 40 -5.76 -6.46 -0.45
N ASP A 41 -6.90 -7.03 -0.83
CA ASP A 41 -8.20 -6.58 -0.35
C ASP A 41 -8.73 -7.47 0.78
N SER A 42 -8.83 -6.90 1.98
CA SER A 42 -9.37 -7.62 3.13
C SER A 42 -10.78 -8.20 2.95
N LYS A 43 -11.58 -7.69 2.00
CA LYS A 43 -12.94 -8.21 1.75
C LYS A 43 -12.97 -9.54 1.04
N TYR A 44 -11.91 -9.88 0.29
CA TYR A 44 -11.80 -11.18 -0.36
C TYR A 44 -11.98 -12.32 0.66
N ARG A 45 -11.36 -12.19 1.82
CA ARG A 45 -11.39 -13.21 2.89
C ARG A 45 -12.69 -13.24 3.70
N ARG A 46 -13.57 -12.25 3.54
CA ARG A 46 -14.85 -12.16 4.28
C ARG A 46 -15.99 -12.83 3.54
N ASP A 47 -15.86 -13.02 2.23
CA ASP A 47 -16.82 -13.78 1.45
C ASP A 47 -16.51 -15.28 1.57
N PRO A 48 -17.39 -16.08 2.21
CA PRO A 48 -17.19 -17.52 2.35
C PRO A 48 -17.16 -18.29 1.02
N ALA A 49 -17.62 -17.68 -0.08
CA ALA A 49 -17.57 -18.29 -1.40
C ALA A 49 -16.18 -18.21 -2.06
N ASN A 50 -15.26 -17.38 -1.53
CA ASN A 50 -13.93 -17.21 -2.09
C ASN A 50 -12.97 -18.33 -1.65
N ASP A 51 -12.14 -18.80 -2.58
CA ASP A 51 -11.01 -19.68 -2.28
C ASP A 51 -9.80 -18.84 -1.84
N LEU A 52 -9.39 -18.96 -0.58
CA LEU A 52 -8.24 -18.22 -0.04
C LEU A 52 -6.92 -18.54 -0.75
N ALA A 53 -6.81 -19.69 -1.42
CA ALA A 53 -5.63 -20.00 -2.24
C ALA A 53 -5.56 -19.17 -3.53
N GLN A 54 -6.66 -18.53 -3.92
CA GLN A 54 -6.79 -17.66 -5.09
C GLN A 54 -6.88 -16.18 -4.70
N GLU A 55 -6.56 -15.82 -3.44
CA GLU A 55 -6.57 -14.43 -2.97
C GLU A 55 -5.64 -13.56 -3.84
N PRO A 56 -6.17 -12.52 -4.52
CA PRO A 56 -5.35 -11.61 -5.29
C PRO A 56 -4.42 -10.83 -4.36
N ILE A 57 -3.11 -10.96 -4.59
CA ILE A 57 -2.07 -10.22 -3.88
C ILE A 57 -1.15 -9.60 -4.91
N ILE A 58 -1.05 -8.28 -4.90
CA ILE A 58 -0.04 -7.56 -5.68
C ILE A 58 1.23 -7.49 -4.83
N THR A 59 2.39 -7.85 -5.39
CA THR A 59 3.68 -7.70 -4.71
C THR A 59 4.62 -6.88 -5.58
N VAL A 60 5.23 -5.85 -5.00
CA VAL A 60 6.18 -4.94 -5.65
C VAL A 60 7.38 -4.71 -4.74
N THR A 61 8.48 -4.18 -5.28
CA THR A 61 9.63 -3.74 -4.47
C THR A 61 9.30 -2.48 -3.67
N ALA A 62 10.06 -2.21 -2.61
CA ALA A 62 9.94 -1.01 -1.78
C ALA A 62 10.18 0.28 -2.57
N ASP A 63 11.07 0.26 -3.56
CA ASP A 63 11.33 1.42 -4.43
C ASP A 63 10.17 1.70 -5.38
N GLN A 64 9.62 0.66 -6.00
CA GLN A 64 8.43 0.76 -6.84
C GLN A 64 7.21 1.23 -6.04
N TRP A 65 7.05 0.69 -4.83
CA TRP A 65 6.02 1.14 -3.88
C TRP A 65 6.21 2.62 -3.55
N GLY A 66 7.43 3.05 -3.22
CA GLY A 66 7.74 4.44 -2.95
C GLY A 66 7.44 5.37 -4.13
N ALA A 67 7.75 4.96 -5.35
CA ALA A 67 7.40 5.71 -6.56
C ALA A 67 5.87 5.85 -6.72
N LEU A 68 5.11 4.79 -6.45
CA LEU A 68 3.65 4.82 -6.45
C LEU A 68 3.11 5.80 -5.39
N LEU A 69 3.68 5.81 -4.17
CA LEU A 69 3.30 6.78 -3.14
C LEU A 69 3.65 8.23 -3.52
N ASP A 70 4.78 8.43 -4.20
CA ASP A 70 5.15 9.75 -4.70
C ASP A 70 4.18 10.24 -5.78
N GLU A 71 3.69 9.37 -6.65
CA GLU A 71 2.63 9.72 -7.62
C GLU A 71 1.32 10.08 -6.92
N ILE A 72 0.87 9.26 -5.96
CA ILE A 72 -0.36 9.49 -5.21
C ILE A 72 -0.33 10.84 -4.46
N THR A 73 0.84 11.23 -3.98
CA THR A 73 1.04 12.48 -3.22
C THR A 73 1.42 13.67 -4.11
N GLY A 74 1.53 13.47 -5.43
CA GLY A 74 1.88 14.53 -6.39
C GLY A 74 3.36 14.93 -6.38
N ARG A 75 4.23 14.11 -5.77
CA ARG A 75 5.70 14.28 -5.80
C ARG A 75 6.33 13.71 -7.08
N ALA A 76 5.61 12.84 -7.78
CA ALA A 76 6.01 12.31 -9.09
C ALA A 76 4.85 12.40 -10.10
N THR A 77 5.18 12.34 -11.39
CA THR A 77 4.19 12.31 -12.47
C THR A 77 3.46 10.96 -12.47
N PRO A 78 2.11 10.92 -12.51
CA PRO A 78 1.38 9.66 -12.57
C PRO A 78 1.84 8.76 -13.73
N GLY A 79 2.06 7.47 -13.44
CA GLY A 79 2.46 6.44 -14.43
C GLY A 79 3.97 6.23 -14.57
N THR A 80 4.81 6.92 -13.80
CA THR A 80 6.27 6.74 -13.76
C THR A 80 6.75 5.55 -12.89
N ASN A 81 5.90 5.00 -12.02
CA ASN A 81 6.22 3.89 -11.11
C ASN A 81 6.43 2.57 -11.89
N GLY A 82 5.90 2.49 -13.11
CA GLY A 82 6.15 1.40 -14.07
C GLY A 82 5.52 0.04 -13.73
N VAL A 83 4.92 -0.13 -12.55
CA VAL A 83 4.42 -1.44 -12.08
C VAL A 83 2.95 -1.48 -11.74
N LEU A 84 2.34 -0.33 -11.43
CA LEU A 84 0.96 -0.23 -10.97
C LEU A 84 0.23 0.90 -11.69
N SER A 85 -0.99 0.60 -12.13
CA SER A 85 -1.97 1.61 -12.54
C SER A 85 -3.06 1.78 -11.48
N ILE A 86 -3.54 3.01 -11.33
CA ILE A 86 -4.74 3.35 -10.55
C ILE A 86 -5.81 3.77 -11.56
N GLU A 87 -6.80 2.90 -11.77
CA GLU A 87 -7.88 3.11 -12.72
C GLU A 87 -9.12 3.60 -11.97
N HIS A 88 -9.55 4.83 -12.25
CA HIS A 88 -10.77 5.41 -11.70
C HIS A 88 -11.95 5.20 -12.65
N SER A 89 -13.05 4.68 -12.12
CA SER A 89 -14.31 4.51 -12.86
C SER A 89 -15.33 5.60 -12.48
N PRO A 90 -16.25 5.99 -13.39
CA PRO A 90 -17.27 7.01 -13.10
C PRO A 90 -18.25 6.67 -11.96
N ASP A 91 -18.36 5.39 -11.61
CA ASP A 91 -19.21 4.88 -10.53
C ASP A 91 -18.55 4.98 -9.13
N GLY A 92 -17.34 5.54 -9.06
CA GLY A 92 -16.56 5.64 -7.83
C GLY A 92 -15.70 4.39 -7.55
N THR A 93 -15.74 3.37 -8.41
CA THR A 93 -14.85 2.21 -8.27
C THR A 93 -13.41 2.60 -8.62
N VAL A 94 -12.46 2.16 -7.80
CA VAL A 94 -11.02 2.32 -8.04
C VAL A 94 -10.38 0.95 -8.19
N VAL A 95 -9.64 0.74 -9.26
CA VAL A 95 -8.88 -0.50 -9.47
C VAL A 95 -7.39 -0.21 -9.36
N LEU A 96 -6.74 -0.84 -8.39
CA LEU A 96 -5.28 -0.94 -8.35
C LEU A 96 -4.87 -2.17 -9.16
N ARG A 97 -4.11 -1.99 -10.22
CA ARG A 97 -3.77 -3.08 -11.14
C ARG A 97 -2.27 -3.18 -11.36
N ALA A 98 -1.75 -4.38 -11.15
CA ALA A 98 -0.38 -4.73 -11.53
C ALA A 98 -0.26 -4.79 -13.06
N ILE A 99 0.79 -4.17 -13.60
CA ILE A 99 0.99 -4.07 -15.05
C ILE A 99 1.39 -5.41 -15.65
N GLU A 100 2.27 -6.16 -14.98
CA GLU A 100 2.89 -7.38 -15.52
C GLU A 100 1.90 -8.55 -15.62
N ASP A 101 1.30 -8.95 -14.49
CA ASP A 101 0.45 -10.13 -14.40
C ASP A 101 -1.06 -9.80 -14.47
N ARG A 102 -1.40 -8.51 -14.55
CA ARG A 102 -2.77 -7.97 -14.59
C ARG A 102 -3.60 -8.23 -13.33
N THR A 103 -2.98 -8.67 -12.23
CA THR A 103 -3.63 -8.82 -10.92
C THR A 103 -4.30 -7.50 -10.54
N ALA A 104 -5.57 -7.58 -10.11
CA ALA A 104 -6.41 -6.42 -9.86
C ALA A 104 -7.06 -6.47 -8.48
N LEU A 105 -6.99 -5.35 -7.78
CA LEU A 105 -7.67 -5.13 -6.51
C LEU A 105 -8.68 -4.00 -6.71
N ILE A 106 -9.95 -4.27 -6.41
CA ILE A 106 -11.07 -3.38 -6.70
C ILE A 106 -11.56 -2.80 -5.39
N TYR A 107 -11.59 -1.48 -5.27
CA TYR A 107 -11.99 -0.76 -4.06
C TYR A 107 -13.15 0.17 -4.35
N THR A 108 -13.99 0.41 -3.35
CA THR A 108 -14.95 1.52 -3.44
C THR A 108 -14.24 2.85 -3.20
N GLU A 109 -14.87 3.95 -3.62
CA GLU A 109 -14.34 5.30 -3.40
C GLU A 109 -14.02 5.55 -1.92
N VAL A 110 -14.91 5.12 -1.02
CA VAL A 110 -14.74 5.33 0.43
C VAL A 110 -13.51 4.58 0.96
N GLU A 111 -13.33 3.32 0.56
CA GLU A 111 -12.17 2.50 0.95
C GLU A 111 -10.87 3.15 0.44
N TRP A 112 -10.89 3.61 -0.81
CA TRP A 112 -9.76 4.28 -1.42
C TRP A 112 -9.40 5.59 -0.70
N GLN A 113 -10.39 6.42 -0.32
CA GLN A 113 -10.12 7.65 0.43
C GLN A 113 -9.46 7.38 1.79
N LYS A 114 -9.81 6.28 2.48
CA LYS A 114 -9.13 5.89 3.73
C LYS A 114 -7.69 5.47 3.51
N TYR A 115 -7.42 4.75 2.42
CA TYR A 115 -6.06 4.43 2.00
C TYR A 115 -5.27 5.71 1.69
N LEU A 116 -5.83 6.63 0.90
CA LEU A 116 -5.20 7.93 0.59
C LEU A 116 -4.87 8.76 1.83
N ALA A 117 -5.75 8.75 2.85
CA ALA A 117 -5.48 9.42 4.11
C ALA A 117 -4.26 8.82 4.84
N GLY A 118 -4.14 7.49 4.88
CA GLY A 118 -2.97 6.81 5.45
C GLY A 118 -1.69 7.06 4.65
N VAL A 119 -1.77 7.11 3.31
CA VAL A 119 -0.63 7.47 2.44
C VAL A 119 -0.15 8.89 2.76
N ARG A 120 -1.05 9.86 2.85
CA ARG A 120 -0.70 11.25 3.20
C ARG A 120 -0.15 11.40 4.62
N ALA A 121 -0.50 10.49 5.52
CA ALA A 121 0.03 10.43 6.88
C ALA A 121 1.36 9.66 6.99
N GLY A 122 1.90 9.12 5.89
CA GLY A 122 3.17 8.37 5.87
C GLY A 122 3.07 6.95 6.44
N GLU A 123 1.86 6.42 6.67
CA GLU A 123 1.69 5.09 7.30
C GLU A 123 2.16 3.92 6.43
N PHE A 124 2.34 4.19 5.14
CA PHE A 124 2.73 3.21 4.13
C PHE A 124 4.15 3.44 3.60
N ASP A 125 4.90 4.38 4.17
CA ASP A 125 6.30 4.59 3.80
C ASP A 125 7.13 3.37 4.24
N HIS A 126 7.77 2.72 3.26
CA HIS A 126 8.58 1.53 3.54
C HIS A 126 9.89 1.95 4.23
N PRO A 127 10.22 1.42 5.43
CA PRO A 127 11.37 1.90 6.21
C PRO A 127 12.72 1.68 5.52
N GLY A 128 12.81 0.70 4.61
CA GLY A 128 14.02 0.44 3.82
C GLY A 128 14.37 1.52 2.78
N ARG A 129 13.40 2.36 2.35
CA ARG A 129 13.62 3.37 1.30
C ARG A 129 14.45 4.56 1.80
N ASP A 130 14.28 4.95 3.07
CA ASP A 130 15.05 6.05 3.67
C ASP A 130 16.54 5.68 3.87
N SER A 131 16.83 4.40 4.10
CA SER A 131 18.18 3.92 4.36
C SER A 131 19.08 3.93 3.10
N MET A 132 18.51 3.84 1.90
CA MET A 132 19.25 3.90 0.64
C MET A 132 19.68 5.33 0.30
N MET A 133 18.88 6.34 0.69
CA MET A 133 19.16 7.75 0.39
C MET A 133 20.29 8.33 1.28
N VAL A 134 20.49 7.77 2.48
CA VAL A 134 21.53 8.21 3.44
C VAL A 134 22.90 7.59 3.17
N CYS A 135 22.99 6.44 2.51
CA CYS A 135 24.27 5.74 2.26
C CYS A 135 25.02 6.18 0.98
N SER A 136 24.52 7.20 0.26
CA SER A 136 25.13 7.70 -0.98
C SER A 136 26.12 8.86 -0.76
N ARG A 137 27.09 8.71 0.15
CA ARG A 137 28.11 9.76 0.42
C ARG A 137 29.53 9.23 0.45
#